data_AF-A0A8S2MN41-F1
#
_entry.id   AF-A0A8S2MN41-F1
#
_cell.length_a   1.000
_cell.length_b   1.000
_cell.length_c   1.000
_cell.angle_alpha   90.00
_cell.angle_beta   90.00
_cell.angle_gamma   90.00
#
_symmetry.space_group_name_H-M   'P 1'
#
loop_
_entity.id
_entity.type
_entity.pdbx_description
1 polymer ?
#
loop_
_entity_poly.entity_id
_entity_poly.type
_entity_poly.pdbx_seq_one_letter_code
_entity_poly.pdbx_strand_id
1 'polypeptide(L)'
;MECNHLEHGDLLMSGALLDSFVDLHRSQLELSGVPRVFYPILFDKLQKQIFDAGEYFGIIEVENDEGETVQRKVRVTSECNILKDDPSMIFLIDHAYTYRINTIRNELEQLSELVERL
;
A
#
# COMPACT_ATOMS: atom_id res chain seq x y z
N MET A 1 -15.28 -15.16 2.96
CA MET A 1 -13.89 -14.70 3.14
C MET A 1 -13.96 -13.58 4.16
N GLU A 2 -13.30 -13.75 5.31
CA GLU A 2 -13.28 -12.73 6.36
C GLU A 2 -12.37 -11.59 5.91
N CYS A 3 -12.90 -10.36 5.89
CA CYS A 3 -12.07 -9.18 5.67
C CYS A 3 -11.06 -9.15 6.83
N ASN A 4 -9.76 -9.23 6.53
CA ASN A 4 -8.68 -9.23 7.52
C ASN A 4 -8.75 -7.95 8.35
N HIS A 5 -9.49 -8.00 9.46
CA HIS A 5 -9.51 -6.95 10.45
C HIS A 5 -8.22 -7.12 11.25
N LEU A 6 -7.25 -6.24 11.06
CA LEU A 6 -6.03 -6.20 11.86
C LEU A 6 -6.43 -6.06 13.33
N GLU A 7 -6.32 -7.14 14.10
CA GLU A 7 -6.63 -7.13 15.53
C GLU A 7 -5.75 -6.09 16.23
N HIS A 8 -6.39 -5.11 16.88
CA HIS A 8 -5.77 -3.97 17.57
C HIS A 8 -5.02 -4.34 18.89
N GLY A 9 -4.31 -5.47 18.91
CA GLY A 9 -3.83 -6.13 20.12
C GLY A 9 -2.60 -5.55 20.83
N ASP A 10 -1.76 -4.73 20.18
CA ASP A 10 -0.41 -4.38 20.70
C ASP A 10 -0.17 -2.87 20.94
N LEU A 11 -1.19 -2.15 21.40
CA LEU A 11 -1.17 -0.68 21.40
C LEU A 11 -0.22 -0.01 22.43
N LEU A 12 0.13 -0.68 23.54
CA LEU A 12 0.77 0.00 24.69
C LEU A 12 2.28 0.28 24.56
N MET A 13 3.02 -0.51 23.76
CA MET A 13 4.45 -0.23 23.46
C MET A 13 4.64 0.60 22.19
N SER A 14 3.57 0.82 21.42
CA SER A 14 3.62 1.50 20.12
C SER A 14 3.57 3.03 20.20
N GLY A 15 3.02 3.61 21.29
CA GLY A 15 2.74 5.04 21.37
C GLY A 15 3.98 5.94 21.22
N ALA A 16 5.05 5.67 21.97
CA ALA A 16 6.28 6.47 21.88
C ALA A 16 7.03 6.31 20.54
N LEU A 17 6.94 5.12 19.93
CA LEU A 17 7.50 4.87 18.60
C LEU A 17 6.71 5.58 17.51
N LEU A 18 5.38 5.57 17.62
CA LEU A 18 4.48 6.29 16.73
C LEU A 18 4.74 7.80 16.80
N ASP A 19 4.88 8.37 18.00
CA ASP A 19 5.18 9.80 18.18
C ASP A 19 6.52 10.16 17.52
N SER A 20 7.55 9.34 17.74
CA SER A 20 8.86 9.53 17.11
C SER A 20 8.79 9.44 15.58
N PHE A 21 8.01 8.48 15.05
CA PHE A 21 7.75 8.34 13.61
C PHE A 21 7.05 9.59 13.05
N VAL A 22 6.00 10.07 13.72
CA VAL A 22 5.24 11.26 13.29
C VAL A 22 6.13 12.49 13.33
N ASP A 23 6.99 12.65 14.34
CA ASP A 23 7.92 13.78 14.41
C ASP A 23 8.97 13.73 13.30
N LEU A 24 9.55 12.55 13.04
CA LEU A 24 10.53 12.36 11.98
C LEU A 24 9.94 12.58 10.58
N HIS A 25 8.70 12.13 10.35
CA HIS A 25 8.05 12.13 9.03
C HIS A 25 6.96 13.19 8.86
N ARG A 26 6.89 14.17 9.77
CA ARG A 26 5.83 15.19 9.81
C ARG A 26 5.60 15.87 8.46
N SER A 27 6.68 16.35 7.85
CA SER A 27 6.60 17.06 6.57
C SER A 27 6.04 16.18 5.46
N GLN A 28 6.43 14.91 5.40
CA GLN A 28 5.96 13.97 4.38
C GLN A 28 4.47 13.72 4.57
N LEU A 29 4.04 13.40 5.79
CA LEU A 29 2.65 13.07 6.13
C LEU A 29 1.69 14.24 5.89
N GLU A 30 2.12 15.46 6.25
CA GLU A 30 1.31 16.68 6.09
C GLU A 30 1.25 17.12 4.62
N LEU A 31 2.37 17.11 3.88
CA LEU A 31 2.39 17.50 2.47
C LEU A 31 1.69 16.46 1.56
N SER A 32 1.68 15.19 1.94
CA SER A 32 0.89 14.16 1.24
C SER A 32 -0.60 14.23 1.57
N GLY A 33 -1.02 15.07 2.52
CA GLY A 33 -2.42 15.24 2.90
C GLY A 33 -3.02 14.03 3.60
N VAL A 34 -2.21 13.16 4.23
CA VAL A 34 -2.70 11.95 4.90
C VAL A 34 -3.30 12.34 6.26
N PRO A 35 -4.59 12.04 6.52
CA PRO A 35 -5.21 12.34 7.80
C PRO A 35 -4.58 11.58 8.98
N ARG A 36 -4.48 12.24 10.14
CA ARG A 36 -3.83 11.69 11.35
C ARG A 36 -4.42 10.37 11.85
N VAL A 37 -5.71 10.13 11.59
CA VAL A 37 -6.39 8.88 11.94
C VAL A 37 -5.71 7.64 11.33
N PHE A 38 -5.04 7.80 10.19
CA PHE A 38 -4.35 6.70 9.50
C PHE A 38 -2.92 6.46 9.99
N TYR A 39 -2.33 7.37 10.76
CA TYR A 39 -0.90 7.28 11.12
C TYR A 39 -0.53 6.01 11.89
N PRO A 40 -1.35 5.53 12.86
CA PRO A 40 -1.03 4.28 13.56
C PRO A 40 -0.95 3.08 12.62
N ILE A 41 -1.92 2.92 11.71
CA ILE A 41 -1.97 1.81 10.76
C ILE A 41 -0.88 1.95 9.71
N LEU A 42 -0.65 3.16 9.21
CA LEU A 42 0.45 3.44 8.29
C LEU A 42 1.80 3.06 8.89
N PHE A 43 2.05 3.46 10.13
CA PHE A 43 3.27 3.11 10.86
C PHE A 43 3.41 1.59 11.00
N ASP A 44 2.35 0.90 11.43
CA ASP A 44 2.34 -0.55 11.59
C ASP A 44 2.63 -1.29 10.27
N LYS A 45 1.96 -0.89 9.19
CA LYS A 45 2.18 -1.47 7.85
C LYS A 45 3.59 -1.21 7.34
N LEU A 46 4.15 -0.02 7.56
CA LEU A 46 5.54 0.30 7.18
C LEU A 46 6.55 -0.52 7.99
N GLN A 47 6.34 -0.67 9.30
CA GLN A 47 7.23 -1.45 10.16
C GLN A 47 7.23 -2.94 9.78
N LYS A 48 6.05 -3.47 9.44
CA LYS A 48 5.84 -4.87 9.05
C LYS A 48 6.02 -5.14 7.56
N GLN A 49 6.27 -4.10 6.75
CA GLN A 49 6.33 -4.18 5.29
C GLN A 49 5.09 -4.82 4.66
N ILE A 50 3.90 -4.44 5.13
CA ILE A 50 2.62 -4.90 4.60
C ILE A 50 2.23 -4.03 3.40
N PHE A 51 2.24 -4.60 2.19
CA PHE A 51 1.88 -3.94 0.93
C PHE A 51 0.58 -4.52 0.36
N ASP A 52 -0.55 -4.10 0.93
CA ASP A 52 -1.86 -4.72 0.75
C ASP A 52 -2.74 -4.09 -0.33
N ALA A 53 -2.26 -3.06 -1.04
CA ALA A 53 -3.07 -2.38 -2.05
C ALA A 53 -3.57 -3.31 -3.16
N GLY A 54 -2.80 -4.34 -3.53
CA GLY A 54 -3.21 -5.33 -4.54
C GLY A 54 -4.40 -6.20 -4.11
N GLU A 55 -4.65 -6.32 -2.82
CA GLU A 55 -5.83 -7.04 -2.30
C GLU A 55 -7.12 -6.22 -2.49
N TYR A 56 -6.99 -4.89 -2.59
CA TYR A 56 -8.13 -3.96 -2.66
C TYR A 56 -8.34 -3.36 -4.04
N PHE A 57 -7.28 -3.19 -4.82
CA PHE A 57 -7.30 -2.48 -6.09
C PHE A 57 -6.64 -3.28 -7.20
N GLY A 58 -7.25 -3.21 -8.39
CA GLY A 58 -6.69 -3.72 -9.64
C GLY A 58 -6.59 -2.63 -10.69
N ILE A 59 -5.70 -2.84 -11.66
CA ILE A 59 -5.61 -1.99 -12.86
C ILE A 59 -6.50 -2.60 -13.93
N ILE A 60 -7.38 -1.79 -14.52
CA ILE A 60 -8.19 -2.15 -15.69
C ILE A 60 -7.70 -1.37 -16.91
N GLU A 61 -7.75 -2.02 -18.06
CA GLU A 61 -7.49 -1.41 -19.36
C GLU A 61 -8.83 -0.98 -19.98
N VAL A 62 -8.87 0.25 -20.48
CA VAL A 62 -10.00 0.78 -21.24
C VAL A 62 -9.60 0.73 -22.70
N GLU A 63 -10.33 -0.04 -23.47
CA GLU A 63 -10.10 -0.26 -24.89
C GLU A 63 -11.00 0.66 -25.74
N ASN A 64 -10.53 1.04 -26.93
CA ASN A 64 -11.36 1.66 -27.96
C ASN A 64 -12.11 0.59 -28.78
N ASP A 65 -12.88 1.03 -29.78
CA ASP A 65 -13.64 0.13 -30.66
C ASP A 65 -12.75 -0.80 -31.52
N GLU A 66 -11.44 -0.51 -31.60
CA GLU A 66 -10.43 -1.29 -32.32
C GLU A 66 -9.70 -2.29 -31.40
N GLY A 67 -10.05 -2.34 -30.11
CA GLY A 67 -9.44 -3.21 -29.10
C GLY A 67 -8.08 -2.71 -28.59
N GLU A 68 -7.73 -1.45 -28.82
CA GLU A 68 -6.47 -0.86 -28.34
C GLU A 68 -6.66 -0.19 -26.99
N THR A 69 -5.75 -0.47 -26.05
CA THR A 69 -5.74 0.15 -24.72
C THR A 69 -5.43 1.65 -24.82
N VAL A 70 -6.45 2.48 -24.62
CA VAL A 70 -6.34 3.95 -24.65
C VAL A 70 -6.12 4.54 -23.26
N GLN A 71 -6.49 3.82 -22.20
CA GLN A 71 -6.34 4.29 -20.82
C GLN A 71 -6.21 3.13 -19.84
N ARG A 72 -5.44 3.35 -18.76
CA ARG A 72 -5.43 2.47 -17.58
C ARG A 72 -6.09 3.19 -16.40
N LYS A 73 -6.96 2.48 -15.67
CA LYS A 73 -7.64 3.00 -14.47
C LYS A 73 -7.45 2.05 -13.32
N VAL A 74 -7.39 2.61 -12.11
CA VAL A 74 -7.45 1.82 -10.88
C VAL A 74 -8.92 1.59 -10.52
N ARG A 75 -9.29 0.34 -10.22
CA ARG A 75 -10.63 -0.07 -9.81
C ARG A 75 -10.54 -0.82 -8.50
N VAL A 76 -11.52 -0.60 -7.62
CA VAL A 76 -11.69 -1.42 -6.42
C VAL A 76 -12.09 -2.84 -6.86
N THR A 77 -11.29 -3.83 -6.47
CA THR A 77 -11.49 -5.25 -6.77
C THR A 77 -11.96 -6.04 -5.56
N SER A 78 -11.68 -5.54 -4.35
CA SER A 78 -12.15 -6.19 -3.13
C SER A 78 -13.67 -6.14 -2.99
N GLU A 79 -14.23 -7.22 -2.45
CA GLU A 79 -15.63 -7.30 -2.04
C GLU A 79 -15.86 -6.66 -0.65
N CYS A 80 -14.79 -6.31 0.06
CA CYS A 80 -14.87 -5.61 1.34
C CYS A 80 -15.25 -4.14 1.13
N ASN A 81 -16.11 -3.62 2.00
CA ASN A 81 -16.51 -2.22 1.96
C ASN A 81 -15.35 -1.30 2.34
N ILE A 82 -15.10 -0.28 1.54
CA ILE A 82 -14.14 0.79 1.84
C ILE A 82 -14.89 1.91 2.57
N LEU A 83 -14.62 2.04 3.88
CA LEU A 83 -15.26 3.04 4.74
C LEU A 83 -14.29 4.20 4.98
N LYS A 84 -14.66 5.41 4.53
CA LYS A 84 -13.80 6.61 4.62
C LYS A 84 -13.24 6.87 6.02
N ASP A 85 -14.01 6.57 7.05
CA ASP A 85 -13.68 6.89 8.45
C ASP A 85 -12.99 5.72 9.17
N ASP A 86 -12.75 4.60 8.48
CA ASP A 86 -12.04 3.45 9.04
C ASP A 86 -10.51 3.66 8.93
N PRO A 87 -9.77 3.71 10.05
CA PRO A 87 -8.31 3.89 10.08
C PRO A 87 -7.52 2.85 9.28
N SER A 88 -8.11 1.68 8.98
CA SER A 88 -7.47 0.63 8.19
C SER A 88 -7.46 0.92 6.69
N MET A 89 -8.24 1.90 6.22
CA MET A 89 -8.40 2.26 4.80
C MET A 89 -7.27 3.16 4.28
N ILE A 90 -6.03 2.80 4.62
CA ILE A 90 -4.79 3.31 4.04
C ILE A 90 -4.01 2.12 3.49
N PHE A 91 -3.62 2.14 2.22
CA PHE A 91 -3.06 0.97 1.54
C PHE A 91 -1.65 1.28 1.03
N LEU A 92 -0.74 0.32 1.18
CA LEU A 92 0.63 0.47 0.71
C LEU A 92 0.86 -0.35 -0.56
N ILE A 93 1.61 0.23 -1.49
CA ILE A 93 2.12 -0.42 -2.70
C ILE A 93 3.63 -0.47 -2.55
N ASP A 94 4.26 -1.60 -2.88
CA ASP A 94 5.71 -1.66 -2.94
C ASP A 94 6.23 -0.83 -4.13
N HIS A 95 7.20 0.04 -3.87
CA HIS A 95 7.90 0.80 -4.91
C HIS A 95 9.09 0.04 -5.50
N ALA A 96 9.42 -1.14 -4.97
CA ALA A 96 10.32 -2.06 -5.63
C ALA A 96 9.84 -2.21 -7.07
N TYR A 97 10.70 -1.83 -8.00
CA TYR A 97 10.53 -2.06 -9.44
C TYR A 97 9.57 -1.16 -10.23
N THR A 98 8.93 -0.14 -9.64
CA THR A 98 8.12 0.81 -10.43
C THR A 98 8.94 1.67 -11.42
N TYR A 99 10.27 1.78 -11.21
CA TYR A 99 11.15 2.68 -11.96
C TYR A 99 12.27 2.01 -12.77
N ARG A 100 12.38 0.67 -12.77
CA ARG A 100 13.51 -0.05 -13.39
C ARG A 100 13.12 -1.22 -14.28
N ILE A 101 12.08 -1.04 -15.09
CA ILE A 101 11.55 -2.09 -15.99
C ILE A 101 12.65 -2.75 -16.84
N ASN A 102 13.63 -1.97 -17.30
CA ASN A 102 14.71 -2.47 -18.14
C ASN A 102 15.75 -3.35 -17.39
N THR A 103 15.86 -3.24 -16.06
CA THR A 103 16.84 -4.01 -15.26
C THR A 103 16.19 -5.03 -14.33
N ILE A 104 14.86 -4.95 -14.11
CA ILE A 104 14.06 -5.86 -13.29
C ILE A 104 14.42 -7.32 -13.52
N ARG A 105 14.45 -7.77 -14.78
CA ARG A 105 14.61 -9.19 -15.09
C ARG A 105 15.96 -9.72 -14.57
N ASN A 106 17.03 -8.98 -14.86
CA ASN A 106 18.37 -9.35 -14.42
C ASN A 106 18.52 -9.25 -12.90
N GLU A 107 17.85 -8.28 -12.27
CA GLU A 107 17.88 -8.09 -10.80
C GLU A 107 17.10 -9.21 -10.09
N LEU A 108 15.94 -9.63 -10.59
CA LEU A 108 15.14 -10.74 -10.05
C LEU A 108 15.81 -12.10 -10.24
N GLU A 109 16.53 -12.31 -11.35
CA GLU A 109 17.30 -13.54 -11.59
C GLU A 109 18.49 -13.69 -10.61
N GLN A 110 19.00 -12.58 -10.07
CA GLN A 110 20.13 -12.57 -9.13
C GLN A 110 19.71 -12.50 -7.66
N LEU A 111 18.50 -12.01 -7.37
CA LEU A 111 17.97 -11.84 -6.02
C LEU A 111 16.61 -12.53 -5.90
N SER A 112 16.64 -13.83 -5.58
CA SER A 112 15.43 -14.66 -5.42
C SER A 112 14.48 -14.13 -4.34
N GLU A 113 15.00 -13.49 -3.30
CA GLU A 113 14.20 -12.86 -2.23
C GLU A 113 13.31 -11.72 -2.75
N LEU A 114 13.67 -11.08 -3.86
CA LEU A 114 12.82 -10.06 -4.48
C LEU A 114 11.73 -10.66 -5.38
N VAL A 115 11.88 -11.91 -5.82
CA VAL A 115 10.79 -12.65 -6.49
C VAL A 115 9.67 -12.95 -5.50
N GLU A 116 9.99 -13.27 -4.25
CA GLU A 116 9.00 -13.53 -3.21
C GLU A 116 8.20 -12.28 -2.80
N ARG A 117 8.66 -11.08 -3.19
CA ARG A 117 8.03 -9.79 -2.89
C ARG A 117 7.12 -9.26 -4.01
N LEU A 118 7.10 -9.92 -5.17
CA LEU A 118 6.28 -9.58 -6.34
C LEU A 118 5.06 -10.51 -6.45
#